data_AF-A0A256ZXN2-F1
#
_entry.id   AF-A0A256ZXN2-F1
#
_cell.length_a   1.000
_cell.length_b   1.000
_cell.length_c   1.000
_cell.angle_alpha   90.00
_cell.angle_beta   90.00
_cell.angle_gamma   90.00
#
_symmetry.space_group_name_H-M   'P 1'
#
loop_
_entity.id
_entity.type
_entity.pdbx_description
1 polymer ?
#
loop_
_entity_poly.entity_id
_entity_poly.type
_entity_poly.pdbx_seq_one_letter_code
_entity_poly.pdbx_strand_id
1 'polypeptide(L)'
;MQKFDKNEILGIFLIIFIIIVFYYPSIYSPFAIDDSCHLMLGKNMKFSDILKSFTYKQQPQKYRPLSVQTYFFTLWKLFGANSVPYHLVNLLFFSIEAILLFFILKEMCHSLLVSFLTVLIYITRTAHTGIVYFVSGGAGEFIMGMFVLLSFLSYLYFKKVEKRKFFVLSVFFYILALWSKLH
;
A
#
# COMPACT_ATOMS: atom_id res chain seq x y z
N MET A 1 -0.63 -24.99 2.08
CA MET A 1 -1.04 -23.72 2.72
C MET A 1 -1.31 -24.05 4.18
N GLN A 2 -0.59 -23.42 5.10
CA GLN A 2 -0.86 -23.55 6.54
C GLN A 2 -2.27 -22.97 6.77
N LYS A 3 -3.18 -23.72 7.43
CA LYS A 3 -4.52 -23.20 7.76
C LYS A 3 -4.34 -22.05 8.76
N PHE A 4 -5.03 -20.94 8.53
CA PHE A 4 -5.08 -19.83 9.48
C PHE A 4 -5.77 -20.27 10.77
N ASP A 5 -5.21 -19.89 11.91
CA ASP A 5 -5.84 -20.10 13.20
C ASP A 5 -7.04 -19.14 13.37
N LYS A 6 -8.08 -19.56 14.10
CA LYS A 6 -9.26 -18.74 14.42
C LYS A 6 -8.85 -17.41 15.08
N ASN A 7 -7.81 -17.44 15.91
CA ASN A 7 -7.29 -16.23 16.57
C ASN A 7 -6.57 -15.28 15.60
N GLU A 8 -5.92 -15.80 14.55
CA GLU A 8 -5.31 -14.98 13.50
C GLU A 8 -6.39 -14.27 12.69
N ILE A 9 -7.44 -15.00 12.32
CA ILE A 9 -8.60 -14.44 11.61
C ILE A 9 -9.24 -13.33 12.44
N LEU A 10 -9.46 -13.57 13.73
CA LEU A 10 -9.99 -12.56 14.63
C LEU A 10 -9.07 -11.33 14.72
N GLY A 11 -7.75 -11.53 14.83
CA GLY A 11 -6.76 -10.45 14.84
C GLY A 11 -6.82 -9.59 13.57
N ILE A 12 -6.94 -10.22 12.39
CA ILE A 12 -7.09 -9.52 11.10
C ILE A 12 -8.39 -8.70 11.08
N PHE A 13 -9.52 -9.28 11.49
CA PHE A 13 -10.78 -8.56 11.55
C PHE A 13 -10.70 -7.35 12.49
N LEU A 14 -10.05 -7.49 13.64
CA LEU A 14 -9.85 -6.40 14.58
C LEU A 14 -8.95 -5.30 14.00
N ILE A 15 -7.85 -5.65 13.31
CA ILE A 15 -6.98 -4.67 12.64
C ILE A 15 -7.80 -3.86 11.62
N ILE A 16 -8.55 -4.53 10.74
CA ILE A 16 -9.39 -3.87 9.73
C ILE A 16 -10.44 -2.99 10.40
N PHE A 17 -11.11 -3.50 11.43
CA PHE A 17 -12.12 -2.76 12.17
C PHE A 17 -11.55 -1.47 12.77
N ILE A 18 -10.38 -1.54 13.41
CA ILE A 18 -9.72 -0.38 14.01
C ILE A 18 -9.30 0.63 12.95
N ILE A 19 -8.75 0.19 11.81
CA ILE A 19 -8.43 1.08 10.69
C ILE A 19 -9.68 1.83 10.21
N ILE A 20 -10.80 1.12 10.03
CA ILE A 20 -12.06 1.74 9.63
C ILE A 20 -12.51 2.76 10.69
N VAL A 21 -12.54 2.38 11.97
CA VAL A 21 -12.98 3.29 13.05
C VAL A 21 -12.14 4.57 13.11
N PHE A 22 -10.81 4.46 12.99
CA PHE A 22 -9.91 5.63 13.09
C PHE A 22 -9.94 6.50 11.83
N TYR A 23 -10.08 5.87 10.66
CA TYR A 23 -9.85 6.54 9.39
C TYR A 23 -11.09 6.68 8.50
N TYR A 24 -12.27 6.23 8.92
CA TYR A 24 -13.51 6.45 8.15
C TYR A 24 -13.75 7.91 7.75
N PRO A 25 -13.43 8.95 8.56
CA PRO A 25 -13.72 10.32 8.16
C PRO A 25 -12.88 10.76 6.94
N SER A 26 -11.71 10.14 6.73
CA SER A 26 -10.87 10.41 5.57
C SER A 26 -11.55 10.07 4.24
N ILE A 27 -12.50 9.12 4.23
CA ILE A 27 -13.21 8.68 3.02
C ILE A 27 -13.96 9.82 2.35
N TYR A 28 -14.49 10.75 3.16
CA TYR A 28 -15.29 11.88 2.69
C TYR A 28 -14.49 13.17 2.54
N SER A 29 -13.17 13.09 2.72
CA SER A 29 -12.31 14.26 2.58
C SER A 29 -12.16 14.65 1.11
N PRO A 30 -12.07 15.96 0.80
CA PRO A 30 -11.71 16.41 -0.52
C PRO A 30 -10.22 16.11 -0.80
N PHE A 31 -9.86 16.11 -2.08
CA PHE A 31 -8.46 16.07 -2.50
C PHE A 31 -7.65 17.20 -1.85
N ALA A 32 -6.45 16.87 -1.35
CA ALA A 32 -5.63 17.78 -0.56
C ALA A 32 -4.26 18.04 -1.21
N ILE A 33 -3.61 19.14 -0.82
CA ILE A 33 -2.24 19.50 -1.21
C ILE A 33 -2.10 19.51 -2.75
N ASP A 34 -1.37 18.57 -3.34
CA ASP A 34 -1.07 18.45 -4.76
C ASP A 34 -1.84 17.31 -5.44
N ASP A 35 -2.83 16.71 -4.77
CA ASP A 35 -3.73 15.70 -5.35
C ASP A 35 -4.39 16.19 -6.64
N SER A 36 -4.74 17.48 -6.71
CA SER A 36 -5.29 18.12 -7.92
C SER A 36 -4.35 18.03 -9.13
N CYS A 37 -3.03 18.16 -8.92
CA CYS A 37 -2.04 18.01 -9.98
C CYS A 37 -2.00 16.57 -10.49
N HIS A 38 -2.06 15.60 -9.58
CA HIS A 38 -2.06 14.18 -9.90
C HIS A 38 -3.36 13.73 -10.57
N LEU A 39 -4.48 14.34 -10.18
CA LEU A 39 -5.79 14.13 -10.78
C LEU A 39 -5.81 14.62 -12.25
N MET A 40 -5.28 15.82 -12.51
CA MET A 40 -5.11 16.33 -13.88
C MET A 40 -4.17 15.46 -14.72
N LEU A 41 -3.09 14.95 -14.11
CA LEU A 41 -2.19 14.01 -14.76
C LEU A 41 -2.93 12.74 -15.17
N GLY A 42 -3.68 12.12 -14.26
CA GLY A 42 -4.49 10.92 -14.55
C GLY A 42 -5.54 11.16 -15.64
N LYS A 43 -6.16 12.34 -15.65
CA LYS A 43 -7.11 12.76 -16.69
C LYS A 43 -6.49 12.80 -18.09
N ASN A 44 -5.33 13.43 -18.21
CA ASN A 44 -4.71 13.73 -19.49
C ASN A 44 -3.85 12.57 -20.04
N MET A 45 -3.47 11.63 -19.18
CA MET A 45 -2.68 10.47 -19.59
C MET A 45 -3.45 9.50 -20.48
N LYS A 46 -2.72 8.93 -21.45
CA LYS A 46 -3.12 7.75 -22.23
C LYS A 46 -2.41 6.51 -21.68
N PHE A 47 -2.94 5.33 -22.01
CA PHE A 47 -2.32 4.07 -21.62
C PHE A 47 -0.85 3.96 -22.08
N SER A 48 -0.53 4.49 -23.26
CA SER A 48 0.86 4.56 -23.75
C SER A 48 1.80 5.35 -22.84
N ASP A 49 1.28 6.38 -22.16
CA ASP A 49 2.09 7.25 -21.30
C ASP A 49 2.42 6.55 -19.97
N ILE A 50 1.55 5.63 -19.52
CA ILE A 50 1.83 4.75 -18.38
C ILE A 50 2.99 3.82 -18.71
N LEU A 51 2.95 3.14 -19.85
CA LEU A 51 4.04 2.24 -20.27
C LEU A 51 5.37 3.00 -20.40
N LYS A 52 5.33 4.20 -20.97
CA LYS A 52 6.50 5.10 -21.03
C LYS A 52 6.98 5.52 -19.65
N SER A 53 6.08 5.68 -18.68
CA SER A 53 6.45 6.05 -17.32
C SER A 53 7.27 4.99 -16.60
N PHE A 54 7.30 3.73 -17.05
CA PHE A 54 8.19 2.71 -16.47
C PHE A 54 9.60 2.69 -17.07
N THR A 55 9.80 3.38 -18.20
CA THR A 55 11.05 3.34 -18.98
C THR A 55 11.72 4.71 -19.07
N TYR A 56 10.96 5.80 -19.07
CA TYR A 56 11.45 7.16 -19.30
C TYR A 56 10.93 8.15 -18.23
N LYS A 57 11.87 8.86 -17.59
CA LYS A 57 11.56 9.88 -16.58
C LYS A 57 11.22 11.22 -17.26
N GLN A 58 9.95 11.45 -17.58
CA GLN A 58 9.52 12.74 -18.16
C GLN A 58 9.63 13.92 -17.16
N GLN A 59 9.43 13.66 -15.86
CA GLN A 59 9.54 14.66 -14.79
C GLN A 59 10.18 14.02 -13.55
N PRO A 60 11.51 14.11 -13.38
CA PRO A 60 12.21 13.38 -12.32
C PRO A 60 11.68 13.68 -10.92
N GLN A 61 11.29 14.93 -10.64
CA GLN A 61 10.82 15.34 -9.30
C GLN A 61 9.42 14.81 -8.91
N LYS A 62 8.63 14.27 -9.85
CA LYS A 62 7.27 13.73 -9.59
C LYS A 62 7.11 12.30 -10.12
N TYR A 63 8.22 11.58 -10.27
CA TYR A 63 8.26 10.29 -10.91
C TYR A 63 7.96 9.15 -9.92
N ARG A 64 6.75 8.58 -9.99
CA ARG A 64 6.29 7.45 -9.17
C ARG A 64 5.35 6.53 -9.96
N PRO A 65 5.85 5.86 -11.02
CA PRO A 65 5.03 5.28 -12.09
C PRO A 65 3.91 4.37 -11.59
N LEU A 66 4.14 3.64 -10.50
CA LEU A 66 3.13 2.75 -9.95
C LEU A 66 2.14 3.47 -9.02
N SER A 67 2.63 4.22 -8.02
CA SER A 67 1.80 4.80 -6.97
C SER A 67 1.11 6.12 -7.34
N VAL A 68 1.57 6.78 -8.41
CA VAL A 68 0.98 8.03 -8.91
C VAL A 68 0.43 7.83 -10.32
N GLN A 69 1.27 7.59 -11.32
CA GLN A 69 0.84 7.58 -12.73
C GLN A 69 -0.22 6.49 -12.97
N THR A 70 0.10 5.24 -12.63
CA THR A 70 -0.83 4.10 -12.82
C THR A 70 -2.06 4.24 -11.94
N TYR A 71 -1.87 4.63 -10.68
CA TYR A 71 -2.93 4.81 -9.70
C TYR A 71 -3.97 5.87 -10.13
N PHE A 72 -3.54 7.11 -10.37
CA PHE A 72 -4.43 8.21 -10.74
C PHE A 72 -5.02 8.02 -12.13
N PHE A 73 -4.28 7.45 -13.09
CA PHE A 73 -4.87 7.09 -14.38
C PHE A 73 -6.04 6.11 -14.19
N THR A 74 -5.82 5.02 -13.45
CA THR A 74 -6.81 3.94 -13.30
C THR A 74 -8.05 4.47 -12.60
N LEU A 75 -7.89 5.15 -11.47
CA LEU A 75 -9.03 5.67 -10.71
C LEU A 75 -9.74 6.80 -11.43
N TRP A 76 -9.04 7.64 -12.20
CA TRP A 76 -9.70 8.64 -13.01
C TRP A 76 -10.57 8.01 -14.10
N LYS A 77 -10.09 6.96 -14.79
CA LYS A 77 -10.88 6.28 -15.83
C LYS A 77 -12.13 5.59 -15.27
N LEU A 78 -12.08 5.13 -14.02
CA LEU A 78 -13.20 4.42 -13.38
C LEU A 78 -14.16 5.35 -12.64
N PHE A 79 -13.65 6.38 -11.97
CA PHE A 79 -14.40 7.18 -11.00
C PHE A 79 -14.31 8.69 -11.22
N GLY A 80 -13.51 9.15 -12.19
CA GLY A 80 -13.32 10.56 -12.49
C GLY A 80 -12.78 11.34 -11.29
N ALA A 81 -13.40 12.50 -11.02
CA ALA A 81 -13.00 13.44 -9.98
C ALA A 81 -13.67 13.18 -8.61
N ASN A 82 -14.29 12.02 -8.39
CA ASN A 82 -14.85 11.68 -7.09
C ASN A 82 -13.71 11.27 -6.13
N SER A 83 -13.53 11.94 -4.99
CA SER A 83 -12.45 11.61 -4.04
C SER A 83 -12.69 10.33 -3.24
N VAL A 84 -13.96 9.94 -3.03
CA VAL A 84 -14.34 8.80 -2.18
C VAL A 84 -13.65 7.49 -2.60
N PRO A 85 -13.67 7.09 -3.89
CA PRO A 85 -13.00 5.85 -4.32
C PRO A 85 -11.48 5.87 -4.12
N TYR A 86 -10.84 7.04 -4.18
CA TYR A 86 -9.39 7.16 -3.99
C TYR A 86 -9.02 6.91 -2.53
N HIS A 87 -9.72 7.53 -1.59
CA HIS A 87 -9.51 7.26 -0.16
C HIS A 87 -9.83 5.81 0.22
N LEU A 88 -10.89 5.21 -0.34
CA LEU A 88 -11.21 3.79 -0.12
C LEU A 88 -10.09 2.86 -0.59
N VAL A 89 -9.53 3.12 -1.78
CA VAL A 89 -8.43 2.32 -2.32
C VAL A 89 -7.17 2.51 -1.46
N ASN A 90 -6.89 3.72 -0.98
CA ASN A 90 -5.78 3.94 -0.04
C ASN A 90 -5.97 3.19 1.28
N LEU A 91 -7.17 3.21 1.87
CA LEU A 91 -7.47 2.45 3.08
C LEU A 91 -7.37 0.95 2.86
N LEU A 92 -7.72 0.46 1.68
CA LEU A 92 -7.52 -0.93 1.30
C LEU A 92 -6.02 -1.28 1.29
N PHE A 93 -5.18 -0.48 0.63
CA PHE A 93 -3.73 -0.70 0.61
C PHE A 93 -3.13 -0.62 2.02
N PHE A 94 -3.54 0.35 2.83
CA PHE A 94 -3.10 0.47 4.21
C PHE A 94 -3.51 -0.74 5.06
N SER A 95 -4.71 -1.27 4.84
CA SER A 95 -5.18 -2.50 5.52
C SER A 95 -4.34 -3.71 5.12
N ILE A 96 -4.06 -3.87 3.82
CA ILE A 96 -3.21 -4.96 3.32
C ILE A 96 -1.80 -4.86 3.93
N GLU A 97 -1.24 -3.65 3.95
CA GLU A 97 0.06 -3.39 4.55
C GLU A 97 0.11 -3.76 6.03
N ALA A 98 -0.89 -3.35 6.82
CA ALA A 98 -0.97 -3.67 8.24
C ALA A 98 -1.11 -5.20 8.48
N ILE A 99 -1.86 -5.90 7.65
CA ILE A 99 -2.01 -7.36 7.71
C ILE A 99 -0.70 -8.07 7.36
N LEU A 100 0.03 -7.60 6.35
CA LEU A 100 1.35 -8.14 6.01
C LEU A 100 2.33 -7.95 7.17
N LEU A 101 2.34 -6.77 7.79
CA LEU A 101 3.16 -6.48 8.97
C LEU A 101 2.81 -7.42 10.12
N PHE A 102 1.52 -7.67 10.37
CA PHE A 102 1.07 -8.62 11.38
C PHE A 102 1.66 -10.02 11.17
N PHE A 103 1.63 -10.54 9.94
CA PHE A 103 2.19 -11.87 9.65
C PHE A 103 3.71 -11.92 9.78
N ILE A 104 4.40 -10.87 9.34
CA ILE A 104 5.86 -10.76 9.50
C ILE A 104 6.23 -10.79 10.98
N LEU A 105 5.57 -9.98 11.80
CA LEU A 105 5.82 -9.92 13.24
C LEU A 105 5.48 -11.25 13.93
N LYS A 106 4.42 -11.94 13.48
CA LYS A 106 4.06 -13.25 14.02
C LYS A 106 5.12 -14.31 13.72
N GLU A 107 5.72 -14.27 12.53
CA GLU A 107 6.84 -15.17 12.18
C GLU A 107 8.11 -14.82 12.97
N MET A 108 8.37 -13.55 13.27
CA MET A 108 9.58 -13.10 13.96
C MET A 108 9.51 -13.21 15.49
N CYS A 109 8.37 -12.85 16.09
CA CYS A 109 8.19 -12.76 17.55
C CYS A 109 7.56 -14.01 18.16
N HIS A 110 7.00 -14.91 17.33
CA HIS A 110 6.30 -16.13 17.76
C HIS A 110 5.18 -15.90 18.80
N SER A 111 4.64 -14.68 18.87
CA SER A 111 3.58 -14.30 19.81
C SER A 111 2.50 -13.51 19.09
N LEU A 112 1.27 -14.05 19.12
CA LEU A 112 0.10 -13.43 18.51
C LEU A 112 -0.20 -12.06 19.14
N LEU A 113 -0.15 -11.99 20.47
CA LEU A 113 -0.46 -10.78 21.22
C LEU A 113 0.56 -9.68 20.92
N VAL A 114 1.85 -9.99 20.96
CA VAL A 114 2.92 -9.00 20.69
C VAL A 114 2.81 -8.49 19.26
N SER A 115 2.55 -9.38 18.29
CA SER A 115 2.38 -9.01 16.88
C SER A 115 1.16 -8.10 16.69
N PHE A 116 0.03 -8.44 17.31
CA PHE A 116 -1.20 -7.64 17.26
C PHE A 116 -1.00 -6.25 17.88
N LEU A 117 -0.46 -6.18 19.10
CA LEU A 117 -0.23 -4.91 19.79
C LEU A 117 0.76 -4.01 19.04
N THR A 118 1.80 -4.60 18.44
CA THR A 118 2.76 -3.84 17.62
C THR A 118 2.10 -3.25 16.38
N VAL A 119 1.25 -4.02 15.69
CA VAL A 119 0.47 -3.50 14.55
C VAL A 119 -0.54 -2.45 15.00
N LEU A 120 -1.16 -2.61 16.18
CA LEU A 120 -2.06 -1.62 16.73
C LEU A 120 -1.37 -0.27 16.96
N ILE A 121 -0.16 -0.30 17.53
CA ILE A 121 0.68 0.90 17.70
C ILE A 121 1.03 1.49 16.33
N TYR A 122 1.40 0.65 15.36
CA TYR A 122 1.69 1.09 13.99
C TYR A 122 0.51 1.83 13.36
N ILE A 123 -0.68 1.22 13.32
CA ILE A 123 -1.84 1.80 12.64
C ILE A 123 -2.40 3.04 13.33
N THR A 124 -2.17 3.21 14.65
CA THR A 124 -2.65 4.37 15.42
C THR A 124 -1.62 5.50 15.52
N ARG A 125 -0.41 5.31 14.98
CA ARG A 125 0.64 6.32 15.04
C ARG A 125 0.21 7.59 14.31
N THR A 126 0.34 8.73 14.99
CA THR A 126 -0.08 10.06 14.51
C THR A 126 0.49 10.46 13.16
N ALA A 127 1.67 9.97 12.78
CA ALA A 127 2.23 10.23 11.46
C ALA A 127 1.31 9.75 10.32
N HIS A 128 0.53 8.67 10.49
CA HIS A 128 -0.36 8.17 9.45
C HIS A 128 -1.59 9.05 9.24
N THR A 129 -2.00 9.88 10.20
CA THR A 129 -3.20 10.71 10.06
C THR A 129 -3.07 11.69 8.90
N GLY A 130 -1.92 12.35 8.74
CA GLY A 130 -1.69 13.24 7.60
C GLY A 130 -1.67 12.50 6.26
N ILE A 131 -1.09 11.29 6.25
CA ILE A 131 -0.87 10.49 5.03
C ILE A 131 -2.18 9.86 4.53
N VAL A 132 -3.08 9.45 5.42
CA VAL A 132 -4.36 8.83 5.03
C VAL A 132 -5.32 9.86 4.38
N TYR A 133 -5.28 11.11 4.84
CA TYR A 133 -6.11 12.20 4.30
C TYR A 133 -5.55 12.80 3.01
N PHE A 134 -4.30 12.52 2.67
CA PHE A 134 -3.64 13.02 1.48
C PHE A 134 -3.52 11.89 0.44
N VAL A 135 -4.31 11.92 -0.64
CA VAL A 135 -4.50 10.75 -1.51
C VAL A 135 -3.18 10.31 -2.16
N SER A 136 -2.45 11.23 -2.78
CA SER A 136 -1.20 10.89 -3.47
C SER A 136 -0.06 10.55 -2.51
N GLY A 137 -0.05 11.13 -1.30
CA GLY A 137 0.84 10.72 -0.22
C GLY A 137 0.56 9.28 0.23
N GLY A 138 -0.70 8.99 0.57
CA GLY A 138 -1.16 7.67 0.98
C GLY A 138 -0.91 6.60 -0.08
N ALA A 139 -1.26 6.88 -1.34
CA ALA A 139 -0.98 5.96 -2.45
C ALA A 139 0.53 5.69 -2.57
N GLY A 140 1.36 6.73 -2.45
CA GLY A 140 2.82 6.62 -2.44
C GLY A 140 3.37 5.74 -1.33
N GLU A 141 2.87 5.90 -0.10
CA GLU A 141 3.37 5.18 1.06
C GLU A 141 2.82 3.76 1.17
N PHE A 142 1.50 3.58 1.06
CA PHE A 142 0.86 2.29 1.30
C PHE A 142 1.16 1.28 0.20
N ILE A 143 1.20 1.71 -1.06
CA ILE A 143 1.54 0.82 -2.18
C ILE A 143 3.01 0.40 -2.09
N MET A 144 3.91 1.33 -1.80
CA MET A 144 5.33 1.03 -1.58
C MET A 144 5.51 0.10 -0.37
N GLY A 145 4.90 0.43 0.77
CA GLY A 145 4.96 -0.35 2.01
C GLY A 145 4.48 -1.78 1.79
N MET A 146 3.33 -1.95 1.14
CA MET A 146 2.80 -3.26 0.75
C MET A 146 3.83 -4.07 -0.05
N PHE A 147 4.45 -3.50 -1.09
CA PHE A 147 5.42 -4.22 -1.91
C PHE A 147 6.72 -4.53 -1.16
N VAL A 148 7.20 -3.64 -0.29
CA VAL A 148 8.36 -3.91 0.58
C VAL A 148 8.07 -5.08 1.52
N LEU A 149 6.89 -5.09 2.16
CA LEU A 149 6.50 -6.16 3.08
C LEU A 149 6.27 -7.49 2.34
N LEU A 150 5.66 -7.48 1.15
CA LEU A 150 5.54 -8.67 0.30
C LEU A 150 6.91 -9.22 -0.13
N SER A 151 7.85 -8.33 -0.45
CA SER A 151 9.23 -8.70 -0.77
C SER A 151 9.89 -9.39 0.41
N PHE A 152 9.78 -8.81 1.61
CA PHE A 152 10.36 -9.35 2.83
C PHE A 152 9.71 -10.69 3.24
N LEU A 153 8.38 -10.77 3.23
CA LEU A 153 7.65 -11.99 3.55
C LEU A 153 8.02 -13.13 2.57
N SER A 154 8.12 -12.83 1.28
CA SER A 154 8.57 -13.80 0.26
C SER A 154 9.99 -14.28 0.54
N TYR A 155 10.89 -13.40 0.97
CA TYR A 155 12.26 -13.77 1.37
C TYR A 155 12.28 -14.67 2.62
N LEU A 156 11.46 -14.38 3.63
CA LEU A 156 11.32 -15.25 4.81
C LEU A 156 10.83 -16.67 4.41
N TYR A 157 9.84 -16.75 3.52
CA TYR A 157 9.39 -18.04 2.99
C TYR A 157 10.45 -18.76 2.17
N PHE A 158 11.28 -18.03 1.40
CA PHE A 158 12.43 -18.61 0.72
C PHE A 158 13.41 -19.21 1.73
N LYS A 159 13.74 -18.52 2.81
CA LYS A 159 14.64 -19.03 3.86
C LYS A 159 14.08 -20.26 4.59
N LYS A 160 12.76 -20.40 4.69
CA LYS A 160 12.09 -21.51 5.39
C LYS A 160 11.89 -22.76 4.53
N VAL A 161 11.57 -22.58 3.24
CA VAL A 161 11.18 -23.68 2.34
C VAL A 161 12.23 -23.95 1.25
N GLU A 162 13.20 -23.04 1.08
CA GLU A 162 14.31 -23.09 0.10
C GLU A 162 13.87 -23.22 -1.37
N LYS A 163 12.61 -22.89 -1.67
CA LYS A 163 12.09 -22.90 -3.04
C LYS A 163 12.43 -21.60 -3.75
N ARG A 164 13.20 -21.70 -4.85
CA ARG A 164 13.63 -20.57 -5.69
C ARG A 164 12.50 -19.61 -6.11
N LYS A 165 11.27 -20.11 -6.28
CA LYS A 165 10.10 -19.28 -6.60
C LYS A 165 9.88 -18.12 -5.62
N PHE A 166 10.13 -18.34 -4.33
CA PHE A 166 9.93 -17.31 -3.30
C PHE A 166 11.00 -16.23 -3.33
N PHE A 167 12.23 -16.60 -3.71
CA PHE A 167 13.29 -15.64 -3.97
C PHE A 167 12.97 -14.76 -5.18
N VAL A 168 12.51 -15.37 -6.28
CA VAL A 168 12.09 -14.62 -7.49
C VAL A 168 10.94 -13.66 -7.17
N LEU A 169 9.94 -14.11 -6.40
CA LEU A 169 8.84 -13.25 -5.94
C LEU A 169 9.34 -12.09 -5.06
N SER A 170 10.30 -12.34 -4.17
CA SER A 170 10.90 -11.30 -3.33
C SER A 170 11.55 -10.19 -4.17
N VAL A 171 12.38 -10.57 -5.15
CA VAL A 171 13.02 -9.63 -6.08
C VAL A 171 11.98 -8.88 -6.92
N PHE A 172 10.97 -9.59 -7.42
CA PHE A 172 9.90 -8.99 -8.20
C PHE A 172 9.15 -7.90 -7.42
N PHE A 173 8.71 -8.21 -6.18
CA PHE A 173 8.02 -7.22 -5.34
C PHE A 173 8.94 -6.05 -4.96
N TYR A 174 10.23 -6.30 -4.76
CA TYR A 174 11.19 -5.23 -4.51
C TYR A 174 11.28 -4.25 -5.70
N ILE A 175 11.30 -4.74 -6.93
CA ILE A 175 11.28 -3.89 -8.14
C ILE A 175 9.99 -3.06 -8.20
N LEU A 176 8.82 -3.65 -7.86
CA LEU A 176 7.56 -2.92 -7.78
C LEU A 176 7.59 -1.83 -6.69
N ALA A 177 8.23 -2.10 -5.55
CA ALA A 177 8.43 -1.09 -4.50
C ALA A 177 9.27 0.09 -5.02
N LEU A 178 10.35 -0.16 -5.75
CA LEU A 178 11.17 0.89 -6.38
C LEU A 178 10.36 1.74 -7.37
N TRP A 179 9.47 1.13 -8.15
CA TRP A 179 8.58 1.88 -9.04
C TRP A 179 7.45 2.62 -8.31
N SER A 180 7.21 2.31 -7.04
CA SER A 180 6.22 3.01 -6.21
C SER A 180 6.80 4.29 -5.60
N LYS A 181 8.11 4.39 -5.41
CA LYS A 181 8.76 5.57 -4.84
C LYS A 181 10.21 5.64 -5.33
N LEU A 182 10.56 6.67 -6.09
CA LEU A 182 11.94 6.94 -6.48
C LEU A 182 12.31 8.40 -6.15
N HIS A 183 13.56 8.61 -5.72
CA HIS A 183 14.16 9.90 -5.32
C HIS A 183 14.05 11.00 -6.38
#